data_AF-A0A960X506-F1
#
_entry.id   AF-A0A960X506-F1
#
_cell.length_a   1.000
_cell.length_b   1.000
_cell.length_c   1.000
_cell.angle_alpha   90.00
_cell.angle_beta   90.00
_cell.angle_gamma   90.00
#
_symmetry.space_group_name_H-M   'P 1'
#
loop_
_entity.id
_entity.type
_entity.pdbx_description
1 polymer ?
#
loop_
_entity_poly.entity_id
_entity_poly.type
_entity_poly.pdbx_seq_one_letter_code
_entity_poly.pdbx_strand_id
1 'polypeptide(L)'
;MKLQIINVVWGEKYINTFLDLSLPTQLSSGNLRELSEKPDYIIYTNESGKEQIKSSRIYQSLEASASVNFKLIKIASGKCPFKILLESHSNAIKEANRKNAPMVFLSPDCILSTGVFTYCEQALIRGTRLIAVCSSRMSLEAYQEVVQEKKANNQEGIVAWSPQELAVTTIKNLHYRAKCLMMSEGNIGGHPSHMYWKL
;
A
#
# COMPACT_ATOMS: atom_id res chain seq x y z
N MET A 1 1.98 7.84 19.74
CA MET A 1 0.83 6.98 19.38
C MET A 1 1.26 6.10 18.22
N LYS A 2 1.32 4.78 18.43
CA LYS A 2 1.91 3.85 17.46
C LYS A 2 0.91 3.45 16.38
N LEU A 3 1.21 3.72 15.11
CA LEU A 3 0.42 3.23 13.97
C LEU A 3 0.54 1.71 13.82
N GLN A 4 -0.56 1.04 13.46
CA GLN A 4 -0.55 -0.33 12.93
C GLN A 4 -0.77 -0.30 11.43
N ILE A 5 0.19 -0.80 10.68
CA ILE A 5 0.14 -0.88 9.23
C ILE A 5 -0.08 -2.33 8.84
N ILE A 6 -1.12 -2.59 8.06
CA ILE A 6 -1.59 -3.94 7.77
C ILE A 6 -1.45 -4.20 6.28
N ASN A 7 -0.69 -5.23 5.93
CA ASN A 7 -0.57 -5.72 4.57
C ASN A 7 -0.84 -7.22 4.53
N VAL A 8 -1.71 -7.65 3.63
CA VAL A 8 -2.03 -9.06 3.40
C VAL A 8 -1.53 -9.43 2.02
N VAL A 9 -0.45 -10.19 1.95
CA VAL A 9 0.30 -10.44 0.73
C VAL A 9 0.80 -11.87 0.72
N TRP A 10 0.44 -12.62 -0.33
CA TRP A 10 0.93 -13.98 -0.52
C TRP A 10 0.91 -14.34 -2.01
N GLY A 11 1.76 -15.32 -2.36
CA GLY A 11 1.96 -15.71 -3.75
C GLY A 11 3.00 -14.83 -4.42
N GLU A 12 3.84 -15.47 -5.24
CA GLU A 12 5.06 -14.90 -5.79
C GLU A 12 4.83 -13.55 -6.49
N LYS A 13 3.84 -13.46 -7.39
CA LYS A 13 3.54 -12.23 -8.13
C LYS A 13 3.18 -11.06 -7.20
N TYR A 14 2.36 -11.30 -6.17
CA TYR A 14 1.95 -10.25 -5.25
C TYR A 14 3.08 -9.83 -4.32
N ILE A 15 3.91 -10.78 -3.89
CA ILE A 15 5.10 -10.49 -3.09
C ILE A 15 6.09 -9.66 -3.89
N ASN A 16 6.39 -10.03 -5.14
CA ASN A 16 7.25 -9.25 -6.01
C ASN A 16 6.67 -7.85 -6.24
N THR A 17 5.36 -7.74 -6.50
CA THR A 17 4.68 -6.44 -6.64
C THR A 17 4.83 -5.58 -5.37
N PHE A 18 4.69 -6.19 -4.19
CA PHE A 18 4.87 -5.52 -2.91
C PHE A 18 6.30 -5.02 -2.71
N LEU A 19 7.29 -5.89 -2.93
CA LEU A 19 8.70 -5.56 -2.71
C LEU A 19 9.22 -4.57 -3.77
N ASP A 20 8.78 -4.71 -5.02
CA ASP A 20 9.30 -3.94 -6.14
C ASP A 20 8.56 -2.63 -6.38
N LEU A 21 7.27 -2.55 -6.07
CA LEU A 21 6.47 -1.38 -6.37
C LEU A 21 5.99 -0.68 -5.11
N SER A 22 5.29 -1.38 -4.22
CA SER A 22 4.60 -0.73 -3.09
C SER A 22 5.54 -0.30 -1.97
N LEU A 23 6.30 -1.24 -1.40
CA LEU A 23 7.15 -1.01 -0.24
C LEU A 23 8.20 0.10 -0.45
N PRO A 24 8.85 0.23 -1.62
CA PRO A 24 9.76 1.34 -1.89
C PRO A 24 9.15 2.73 -1.66
N THR A 25 7.85 2.89 -1.92
CA THR A 25 7.13 4.16 -1.78
C THR A 25 6.89 4.53 -0.33
N GLN A 26 6.70 3.50 0.51
CA GLN A 26 6.46 3.65 1.93
C GLN A 26 7.73 4.04 2.69
N LEU A 27 8.90 3.85 2.08
CA LEU A 27 10.20 4.15 2.68
C LEU A 27 10.77 5.49 2.22
N SER A 28 10.03 6.26 1.42
CA SER A 28 10.44 7.61 1.02
C SER A 28 10.47 8.56 2.23
N SER A 29 11.03 9.76 2.02
CA SER A 29 10.95 10.84 3.00
C SER A 29 9.49 11.16 3.37
N GLY A 30 9.26 11.65 4.58
CA GLY A 30 7.94 11.93 5.15
C GLY A 30 7.06 10.69 5.38
N ASN A 31 7.57 9.48 5.15
CA ASN A 31 6.83 8.23 5.32
C ASN A 31 7.36 7.44 6.54
N LEU A 32 7.48 6.11 6.46
CA LEU A 32 7.71 5.25 7.64
C LEU A 32 8.95 5.64 8.46
N ARG A 33 10.01 6.11 7.79
CA ARG A 33 11.28 6.50 8.41
C ARG A 33 11.20 7.73 9.30
N GLU A 34 10.17 8.56 9.12
CA GLU A 34 10.05 9.87 9.77
C GLU A 34 8.88 9.95 10.75
N LEU A 35 8.22 8.83 11.03
CA LEU A 35 7.22 8.76 12.09
C LEU A 35 7.87 8.95 13.46
N SER A 36 7.17 9.63 14.38
CA SER A 36 7.67 9.91 15.73
C SER A 36 7.87 8.63 16.56
N GLU A 37 7.07 7.60 16.29
CA GLU A 37 7.20 6.27 16.87
C GLU A 37 7.28 5.22 15.75
N LYS A 38 8.19 4.24 15.88
CA LYS A 38 8.27 3.11 14.94
C LYS A 38 6.91 2.41 14.87
N PRO A 39 6.25 2.31 13.70
CA PRO A 39 4.95 1.66 13.62
C PRO A 39 5.06 0.14 13.79
N ASP A 40 3.97 -0.52 14.17
CA ASP A 40 3.83 -1.97 14.03
C ASP A 40 3.46 -2.27 12.57
N TYR A 41 4.31 -2.99 11.85
CA TYR A 41 4.04 -3.39 10.45
C TYR A 41 3.67 -4.87 10.40
N ILE A 42 2.39 -5.16 10.20
CA ILE A 42 1.83 -6.51 10.26
C ILE A 42 1.68 -7.07 8.84
N ILE A 43 2.40 -8.15 8.54
CA ILE A 43 2.37 -8.83 7.24
C ILE A 43 1.68 -10.19 7.40
N TYR A 44 0.52 -10.34 6.77
CA TYR A 44 -0.15 -11.63 6.64
C TYR A 44 0.32 -12.33 5.37
N THR A 45 1.02 -13.47 5.51
CA THR A 45 1.61 -14.25 4.40
C THR A 45 1.73 -15.73 4.79
N ASN A 46 2.05 -16.61 3.85
CA ASN A 46 2.49 -17.99 4.16
C ASN A 46 4.00 -18.04 4.47
N GLU A 47 4.49 -19.22 4.88
CA GLU A 47 5.90 -19.43 5.24
C GLU A 47 6.86 -19.10 4.09
N SER A 48 6.59 -19.61 2.89
CA SER A 48 7.41 -19.31 1.71
C SER A 48 7.48 -17.81 1.42
N GLY A 49 6.35 -17.10 1.54
CA GLY A 49 6.33 -15.66 1.34
C GLY A 49 7.05 -14.87 2.42
N LYS A 50 7.00 -15.33 3.68
CA LYS A 50 7.80 -14.74 4.76
C LYS A 50 9.30 -14.82 4.45
N GLU A 51 9.77 -16.00 4.04
CA GLU A 51 11.19 -16.18 3.70
C GLU A 51 11.60 -15.33 2.49
N GLN A 52 10.76 -15.27 1.45
CA GLN A 52 10.97 -14.41 0.29
C GLN A 52 11.02 -12.91 0.65
N ILE A 53 10.12 -12.44 1.52
CA ILE A 53 10.12 -11.04 1.96
C ILE A 53 11.37 -10.74 2.77
N LYS A 54 11.72 -11.60 3.75
CA LYS A 54 12.89 -11.39 4.62
C LYS A 54 14.23 -11.38 3.89
N SER A 55 14.35 -12.13 2.78
CA SER A 55 15.57 -12.17 1.98
C SER A 55 15.76 -10.95 1.09
N SER A 56 14.72 -10.13 0.89
CA SER A 56 14.79 -8.96 0.00
C SER A 56 15.56 -7.78 0.62
N ARG A 57 16.29 -7.02 -0.22
CA ARG A 57 17.06 -5.85 0.24
C ARG A 57 16.17 -4.77 0.90
N ILE A 58 15.00 -4.57 0.29
CA ILE A 58 14.06 -3.53 0.72
C ILE A 58 13.42 -3.86 2.08
N TYR A 59 13.31 -5.14 2.43
CA TYR A 59 12.82 -5.56 3.74
C TYR A 59 13.75 -5.11 4.87
N GLN A 60 15.07 -5.14 4.71
CA GLN A 60 15.95 -4.65 5.80
C GLN A 60 15.75 -3.15 6.04
N SER A 61 15.43 -2.37 5.01
CA SER A 61 15.03 -0.97 5.17
C SER A 61 13.70 -0.81 5.92
N LEU A 62 12.74 -1.72 5.67
CA LEU A 62 11.49 -1.76 6.42
C LEU A 62 11.72 -2.10 7.90
N GLU A 63 12.52 -3.13 8.18
CA GLU A 63 12.83 -3.58 9.55
C GLU A 63 13.56 -2.51 10.36
N ALA A 64 14.42 -1.71 9.72
CA ALA A 64 15.03 -0.55 10.36
C ALA A 64 13.99 0.51 10.77
N SER A 65 12.92 0.67 9.98
CA SER A 65 11.92 1.73 10.11
C SER A 65 10.68 1.35 10.94
N ALA A 66 10.39 0.06 11.09
CA ALA A 66 9.16 -0.43 11.72
C ALA A 66 9.37 -1.73 12.51
N SER A 67 8.50 -2.00 13.49
CA SER A 67 8.42 -3.30 14.17
C SER A 67 7.65 -4.30 13.29
N VAL A 68 8.37 -5.08 12.47
CA VAL A 68 7.74 -6.00 11.51
C VAL A 68 7.29 -7.30 12.19
N ASN A 69 6.00 -7.64 12.01
CA ASN A 69 5.37 -8.83 12.59
C ASN A 69 4.72 -9.67 11.48
N PHE A 70 5.20 -10.89 11.27
CA PHE A 70 4.59 -11.82 10.34
C PHE A 70 3.46 -12.62 11.02
N LYS A 71 2.28 -12.63 10.40
CA LYS A 71 1.13 -13.46 10.81
C LYS A 71 0.91 -14.52 9.74
N LEU A 72 1.23 -15.77 10.07
CA LEU A 72 1.16 -16.85 9.10
C LEU A 72 -0.28 -17.24 8.78
N ILE A 73 -0.61 -17.26 7.49
CA ILE A 73 -1.93 -17.67 6.98
C ILE A 73 -1.86 -19.03 6.29
N LYS A 74 -2.90 -19.83 6.48
CA LYS A 74 -3.06 -21.13 5.80
C LYS A 74 -3.83 -20.95 4.49
N ILE A 75 -3.10 -21.02 3.38
CA ILE A 75 -3.67 -20.99 2.03
C ILE A 75 -4.02 -22.43 1.66
N ALA A 76 -5.28 -22.81 1.88
CA ALA A 76 -5.77 -24.13 1.46
C ALA A 76 -6.31 -24.07 0.03
N SER A 77 -6.07 -25.12 -0.75
CA SER A 77 -6.64 -25.27 -2.09
C SER A 77 -8.17 -25.11 -2.04
N GLY A 78 -8.75 -24.35 -2.98
CA GLY A 78 -10.18 -24.11 -3.07
C GLY A 78 -10.75 -23.06 -2.09
N LYS A 79 -9.97 -22.51 -1.15
CA LYS A 79 -10.43 -21.36 -0.37
C LYS A 79 -10.48 -20.09 -1.23
N CYS A 80 -11.60 -19.38 -1.15
CA CYS A 80 -11.75 -18.06 -1.75
C CYS A 80 -10.70 -17.08 -1.16
N PRO A 81 -9.80 -16.48 -1.98
CA PRO A 81 -8.79 -15.53 -1.53
C PRO A 81 -9.37 -14.36 -0.70
N PHE A 82 -10.56 -13.89 -1.06
CA PHE A 82 -11.26 -12.83 -0.33
C PHE A 82 -11.60 -13.22 1.11
N LYS A 83 -11.91 -14.50 1.37
CA LYS A 83 -12.19 -14.96 2.72
C LYS A 83 -10.93 -14.86 3.60
N ILE A 84 -9.78 -15.25 3.07
CA ILE A 84 -8.49 -15.16 3.76
C ILE A 84 -8.14 -13.68 4.04
N LEU A 85 -8.34 -12.80 3.06
CA LEU A 85 -8.15 -11.35 3.22
C LEU A 85 -9.03 -10.79 4.34
N LEU A 86 -10.34 -11.08 4.31
CA LEU A 86 -11.29 -10.59 5.31
C LEU A 86 -11.01 -11.14 6.71
N GLU A 87 -10.66 -12.42 6.83
CA GLU A 87 -10.24 -13.03 8.11
C GLU A 87 -8.98 -12.34 8.65
N SER A 88 -8.01 -12.05 7.78
CA SER A 88 -6.77 -11.35 8.15
C SER A 88 -7.04 -9.93 8.65
N HIS A 89 -7.84 -9.15 7.91
CA HIS A 89 -8.25 -7.81 8.34
C HIS A 89 -9.07 -7.85 9.63
N SER A 90 -10.00 -8.80 9.79
CA SER A 90 -10.79 -8.95 11.02
C SER A 90 -9.90 -9.21 12.23
N ASN A 91 -8.88 -10.06 12.07
CA ASN A 91 -7.92 -10.34 13.14
C ASN A 91 -7.08 -9.11 13.49
N ALA A 92 -6.62 -8.35 12.48
CA ALA A 92 -5.90 -7.10 12.70
C ALA A 92 -6.75 -6.06 13.44
N ILE A 93 -8.01 -5.88 13.04
CA ILE A 93 -8.96 -4.97 13.71
C ILE A 93 -9.13 -5.35 15.19
N LYS A 94 -9.30 -6.64 15.49
CA LYS A 94 -9.42 -7.11 16.87
C LYS A 94 -8.16 -6.81 17.68
N GLU A 95 -6.97 -6.99 17.10
CA GLU A 95 -5.70 -6.71 17.76
C GLU A 95 -5.50 -5.20 18.00
N ALA A 96 -5.75 -4.37 16.99
CA ALA A 96 -5.68 -2.92 17.08
C ALA A 96 -6.64 -2.37 18.13
N ASN A 97 -7.89 -2.85 18.15
CA ASN A 97 -8.89 -2.44 19.13
C ASN A 97 -8.45 -2.75 20.57
N ARG A 98 -7.84 -3.92 20.83
CA ARG A 98 -7.30 -4.25 22.17
C ARG A 98 -6.18 -3.30 22.59
N LYS A 99 -5.41 -2.80 21.63
CA LYS A 99 -4.28 -1.87 21.85
C LYS A 99 -4.69 -0.39 21.75
N ASN A 100 -5.96 -0.10 21.44
CA ASN A 100 -6.45 1.23 21.06
C ASN A 100 -5.53 1.91 20.01
N ALA A 101 -5.08 1.14 19.02
CA ALA A 101 -4.11 1.59 18.03
C ALA A 101 -4.79 2.04 16.73
N PRO A 102 -4.38 3.18 16.14
CA PRO A 102 -4.82 3.58 14.80
C PRO A 102 -4.30 2.59 13.73
N MET A 103 -5.13 2.32 12.72
CA MET A 103 -4.84 1.35 11.67
C MET A 103 -4.71 1.99 10.30
N VAL A 104 -3.80 1.47 9.48
CA VAL A 104 -3.66 1.77 8.05
C VAL A 104 -3.68 0.46 7.27
N PHE A 105 -4.73 0.24 6.48
CA PHE A 105 -4.81 -0.92 5.58
C PHE A 105 -4.17 -0.58 4.23
N LEU A 106 -3.19 -1.38 3.81
CA LEU A 106 -2.53 -1.24 2.52
C LEU A 106 -2.74 -2.49 1.69
N SER A 107 -2.99 -2.30 0.39
CA SER A 107 -2.86 -3.38 -0.59
C SER A 107 -1.39 -3.60 -0.94
N PRO A 108 -1.00 -4.81 -1.38
CA PRO A 108 0.38 -5.10 -1.78
C PRO A 108 0.85 -4.32 -3.02
N ASP A 109 -0.07 -3.70 -3.76
CA ASP A 109 0.17 -2.92 -4.96
C ASP A 109 -0.06 -1.41 -4.74
N CYS A 110 -0.23 -0.96 -3.49
CA CYS A 110 -0.48 0.43 -3.17
C CYS A 110 0.78 1.29 -3.33
N ILE A 111 0.72 2.32 -4.17
CA ILE A 111 1.79 3.31 -4.37
C ILE A 111 1.40 4.58 -3.61
N LEU A 112 2.28 5.07 -2.74
CA LEU A 112 2.05 6.26 -1.93
C LEU A 112 2.95 7.41 -2.36
N SER A 113 2.47 8.64 -2.18
CA SER A 113 3.32 9.82 -2.28
C SER A 113 4.18 9.97 -1.02
N THR A 114 5.25 10.74 -1.13
CA THR A 114 6.03 11.26 -0.01
C THR A 114 5.11 11.98 0.99
N GLY A 115 5.32 11.78 2.29
CA GLY A 115 4.60 12.51 3.34
C GLY A 115 3.26 11.94 3.80
N VAL A 116 2.77 10.84 3.22
CA VAL A 116 1.45 10.29 3.57
C VAL A 116 1.38 9.84 5.03
N PHE A 117 2.39 9.12 5.54
CA PHE A 117 2.32 8.63 6.92
C PHE A 117 2.50 9.74 7.96
N THR A 118 3.41 10.69 7.73
CA THR A 118 3.54 11.86 8.61
C THR A 118 2.28 12.72 8.61
N TYR A 119 1.62 12.89 7.45
CA TYR A 119 0.31 13.52 7.38
C TYR A 119 -0.74 12.78 8.24
N CYS A 120 -0.79 11.44 8.15
CA CYS A 120 -1.69 10.63 8.96
C CYS A 120 -1.41 10.79 10.46
N GLU A 121 -0.15 10.75 10.88
CA GLU A 121 0.25 10.96 12.27
C GLU A 121 -0.18 12.34 12.78
N GLN A 122 0.09 13.40 12.02
CA GLN A 122 -0.32 14.76 12.37
C GLN A 122 -1.85 14.90 12.43
N ALA A 123 -2.58 14.26 11.53
CA ALA A 123 -4.05 14.27 11.55
C ALA A 123 -4.60 13.58 12.81
N LEU A 124 -4.00 12.45 13.22
CA LEU A 124 -4.36 11.77 14.47
C LEU A 124 -4.09 12.64 15.70
N ILE A 125 -2.94 13.34 15.73
CA ILE A 125 -2.60 14.29 16.80
C ILE A 125 -3.66 15.42 16.89
N ARG A 126 -4.19 15.86 15.76
CA ARG A 126 -5.30 16.85 15.70
C ARG A 126 -6.67 16.28 16.09
N GLY A 127 -6.77 14.99 16.43
CA GLY A 127 -8.02 14.33 16.83
C GLY A 127 -8.83 13.75 15.67
N THR A 128 -8.29 13.70 14.44
CA THR A 128 -8.95 13.03 13.32
C THR A 128 -9.08 11.54 13.64
N ARG A 129 -10.29 10.98 13.47
CA ARG A 129 -10.58 9.56 13.76
C ARG A 129 -10.62 8.66 12.53
N LEU A 130 -10.74 9.25 11.34
CA LEU A 130 -10.82 8.54 10.07
C LEU A 130 -10.19 9.39 8.97
N ILE A 131 -9.34 8.77 8.17
CA ILE A 131 -8.81 9.34 6.93
C ILE A 131 -9.24 8.39 5.81
N ALA A 132 -10.11 8.88 4.93
CA ALA A 132 -10.53 8.13 3.75
C ALA A 132 -9.67 8.54 2.55
N VAL A 133 -9.21 7.57 1.78
CA VAL A 133 -8.39 7.79 0.59
C VAL A 133 -9.11 7.22 -0.61
N CYS A 134 -9.25 8.02 -1.67
CA CYS A 134 -9.71 7.53 -2.97
C CYS A 134 -8.52 6.92 -3.69
N SER A 135 -8.54 5.60 -3.93
CA SER A 135 -7.49 4.92 -4.70
C SER A 135 -7.95 4.70 -6.14
N SER A 136 -7.09 5.09 -7.09
CA SER A 136 -7.32 4.86 -8.50
C SER A 136 -6.68 3.54 -8.94
N ARG A 137 -7.35 2.78 -9.80
CA ARG A 137 -6.75 1.57 -10.38
C ARG A 137 -5.87 1.93 -11.56
N MET A 138 -4.63 1.45 -11.54
CA MET A 138 -3.59 1.76 -12.51
C MET A 138 -3.18 0.50 -13.28
N SER A 139 -2.61 0.65 -14.48
CA SER A 139 -1.98 -0.48 -15.16
C SER A 139 -0.70 -0.86 -14.42
N LEU A 140 -0.58 -2.14 -14.07
CA LEU A 140 0.60 -2.66 -13.38
C LEU A 140 1.83 -2.52 -14.26
N GLU A 141 1.71 -2.88 -15.54
CA GLU A 141 2.79 -2.90 -16.52
C GLU A 141 3.35 -1.49 -16.73
N ALA A 142 2.47 -0.51 -16.98
CA ALA A 142 2.88 0.88 -17.16
C ALA A 142 3.57 1.46 -15.90
N TYR A 143 3.09 1.08 -14.71
CA TYR A 143 3.70 1.55 -13.47
C TYR A 143 5.01 0.85 -13.16
N GLN A 144 5.17 -0.43 -13.50
CA GLN A 144 6.44 -1.12 -13.37
C GLN A 144 7.54 -0.38 -14.12
N GLU A 145 7.29 0.03 -15.37
CA GLU A 145 8.26 0.80 -16.16
C GLU A 145 8.64 2.12 -15.49
N VAL A 146 7.65 2.92 -15.07
CA VAL A 146 7.88 4.21 -14.40
C VAL A 146 8.63 4.06 -13.07
N VAL A 147 8.32 3.01 -12.30
CA VAL A 147 9.00 2.73 -11.03
C VAL A 147 10.44 2.30 -11.28
N GLN A 148 10.70 1.46 -12.28
CA GLN A 148 12.06 1.02 -12.60
C GLN A 148 12.95 2.17 -13.07
N GLU A 149 12.42 3.09 -13.87
CA GLU A 149 13.14 4.31 -14.27
C GLU A 149 13.55 5.15 -13.06
N LYS A 150 12.63 5.33 -12.08
CA LYS A 150 12.95 6.04 -10.84
C LYS A 150 13.97 5.29 -9.97
N LYS A 151 13.89 3.96 -9.91
CA LYS A 151 14.84 3.12 -9.16
C LYS A 151 16.24 3.15 -9.76
N ALA A 152 16.38 3.21 -11.09
CA ALA A 152 17.68 3.28 -11.75
C ALA A 152 18.52 4.48 -11.26
N ASN A 153 17.85 5.55 -10.82
CA ASN A 153 18.46 6.76 -10.28
C ASN A 153 18.66 6.72 -8.76
N ASN A 154 18.35 5.61 -8.07
CA ASN A 154 18.43 5.48 -6.61
C ASN A 154 19.05 4.14 -6.15
N GLN A 155 20.23 4.20 -5.53
CA GLN A 155 20.96 3.04 -5.02
C GLN A 155 20.29 2.28 -3.87
N GLU A 156 19.37 2.92 -3.14
CA GLU A 156 18.59 2.28 -2.06
C GLU A 156 17.34 1.57 -2.59
N GLY A 157 16.98 1.76 -3.86
CA GLY A 157 15.76 1.20 -4.46
C GLY A 157 14.46 1.81 -3.92
N ILE A 158 14.54 2.93 -3.20
CA ILE A 158 13.41 3.71 -2.68
C ILE A 158 12.87 4.61 -3.76
N VAL A 159 11.55 4.81 -3.76
CA VAL A 159 10.91 5.60 -4.80
C VAL A 159 10.05 6.68 -4.17
N ALA A 160 10.35 7.92 -4.53
CA ALA A 160 9.64 9.08 -4.03
C ALA A 160 8.83 9.72 -5.16
N TRP A 161 7.61 10.14 -4.82
CA TRP A 161 6.78 11.00 -5.65
C TRP A 161 6.22 12.13 -4.80
N SER A 162 6.23 13.35 -5.35
CA SER A 162 5.35 14.38 -4.81
C SER A 162 3.88 13.98 -5.03
N PRO A 163 2.94 14.45 -4.20
CA PRO A 163 1.51 14.19 -4.42
C PRO A 163 1.04 14.58 -5.84
N GLN A 164 1.52 15.72 -6.36
CA GLN A 164 1.18 16.21 -7.70
C GLN A 164 1.73 15.29 -8.80
N GLU A 165 3.00 14.88 -8.67
CA GLU A 165 3.63 13.97 -9.63
C GLU A 165 2.93 12.61 -9.66
N LEU A 166 2.61 12.05 -8.48
CA LEU A 166 1.89 10.78 -8.39
C LEU A 166 0.51 10.91 -9.05
N ALA A 167 -0.25 11.96 -8.74
CA ALA A 167 -1.58 12.18 -9.32
C ALA A 167 -1.53 12.30 -10.86
N VAL A 168 -0.61 13.09 -11.41
CA VAL A 168 -0.44 13.23 -12.87
C VAL A 168 -0.06 11.90 -13.51
N THR A 169 0.85 11.15 -12.88
CA THR A 169 1.27 9.82 -13.35
C THR A 169 0.10 8.83 -13.33
N THR A 170 -0.73 8.88 -12.29
CA THR A 170 -1.91 8.02 -12.13
C THR A 170 -2.91 8.25 -13.24
N ILE A 171 -3.24 9.52 -13.54
CA ILE A 171 -4.20 9.86 -14.60
C ILE A 171 -3.71 9.38 -15.98
N LYS A 172 -2.41 9.52 -16.26
CA LYS A 172 -1.80 9.06 -17.53
C LYS A 172 -1.83 7.53 -17.68
N ASN A 173 -1.75 6.80 -16.56
CA ASN A 173 -1.56 5.35 -16.54
C ASN A 173 -2.74 4.59 -15.90
N LEU A 174 -3.96 5.13 -16.01
CA LEU A 174 -5.17 4.47 -15.52
C LEU A 174 -5.34 3.08 -16.14
N HIS A 175 -5.75 2.12 -15.32
CA HIS A 175 -6.18 0.81 -15.80
C HIS A 175 -7.41 0.97 -16.71
N TYR A 176 -7.60 0.09 -17.70
CA TYR A 176 -8.72 0.20 -18.64
C TYR A 176 -10.09 0.31 -17.94
N ARG A 177 -10.29 -0.44 -16.83
CA ARG A 177 -11.50 -0.33 -16.01
C ARG A 177 -11.69 1.03 -15.34
N ALA A 178 -10.61 1.70 -14.97
CA ALA A 178 -10.69 3.05 -14.41
C ALA A 178 -10.94 4.08 -15.52
N LYS A 179 -10.42 3.88 -16.73
CA LYS A 179 -10.72 4.72 -17.91
C LYS A 179 -12.21 4.71 -18.26
N CYS A 180 -12.90 3.59 -18.05
CA CYS A 180 -14.36 3.50 -18.23
C CYS A 180 -15.16 4.40 -17.25
N LEU A 181 -14.53 4.93 -16.19
CA LEU A 181 -15.14 5.84 -15.22
C LEU A 181 -14.81 7.32 -15.52
N MET A 182 -14.14 7.60 -16.64
CA MET A 182 -13.96 8.97 -17.12
C MET A 182 -15.30 9.50 -17.59
N MET A 183 -15.70 10.63 -17.03
CA MET A 183 -16.84 11.41 -17.48
C MET A 183 -16.54 11.92 -18.90
N SER A 184 -17.28 11.42 -19.87
CA SER A 184 -17.29 11.89 -21.25
C SER A 184 -18.72 11.88 -21.77
N GLU A 185 -19.01 12.65 -22.81
CA GLU A 185 -20.31 12.59 -23.49
C GLU A 185 -20.62 11.14 -23.89
N GLY A 186 -21.80 10.64 -23.50
CA GLY A 186 -22.25 9.28 -23.79
C GLY A 186 -21.75 8.17 -22.85
N ASN A 187 -20.78 8.44 -21.95
CA ASN A 187 -20.32 7.45 -20.99
C ASN A 187 -20.92 7.72 -19.60
N ILE A 188 -22.13 7.22 -19.39
CA ILE A 188 -22.75 7.13 -18.06
C ILE A 188 -22.11 5.92 -17.38
N GLY A 189 -20.91 6.10 -16.82
CA GLY A 189 -20.15 5.00 -16.21
C GLY A 189 -21.05 4.10 -15.36
N GLY A 190 -20.94 2.77 -15.51
CA GLY A 190 -21.66 1.84 -14.63
C GLY A 190 -21.34 2.12 -13.15
N HIS A 191 -22.15 1.64 -12.20
CA HIS A 191 -22.06 1.91 -10.74
C HIS A 191 -20.76 2.61 -10.29
N PRO A 192 -20.73 3.96 -10.25
CA PRO A 192 -19.48 4.68 -10.15
C PRO A 192 -18.94 4.60 -8.73
N SER A 193 -18.00 3.68 -8.52
CA SER A 193 -17.19 3.70 -7.29
C SER A 193 -16.27 4.93 -7.24
N HIS A 194 -15.93 5.49 -8.41
CA HIS A 194 -15.10 6.67 -8.60
C HIS A 194 -15.56 7.40 -9.87
N MET A 195 -15.35 8.72 -9.96
CA MET A 195 -15.59 9.52 -11.17
C MET A 195 -14.33 10.33 -11.47
N TYR A 196 -13.94 10.39 -12.74
CA TYR A 196 -12.79 11.16 -13.21
C TYR A 196 -13.24 12.17 -14.27
N TRP A 197 -12.63 13.35 -14.31
CA TRP A 197 -12.85 14.35 -15.36
C TRP A 197 -11.50 14.80 -15.93
N LYS A 198 -11.51 15.24 -17.19
CA LYS A 198 -10.36 15.97 -17.73
C LYS A 198 -10.37 17.36 -17.11
N LEU A 199 -9.22 17.79 -16.59
CA LEU A 199 -8.96 19.18 -16.23
C LEU A 199 -8.64 19.98 -17.48
#